data_AF-A0AAU9C567-F1
#
_entry.id   AF-A0AAU9C567-F1
#
_cell.length_a   1.000
_cell.length_b   1.000
_cell.length_c   1.000
_cell.angle_alpha   90.00
_cell.angle_beta   90.00
_cell.angle_gamma   90.00
#
_symmetry.space_group_name_H-M   'P 1'
#
loop_
_entity.id
_entity.type
_entity.pdbx_description
1 polymer ?
#
loop_
_entity_poly.entity_id
_entity_poly.type
_entity_poly.pdbx_seq_one_letter_code
_entity_poly.pdbx_strand_id
1 'polypeptide(L)'
;MSKVAIQGDMWEASCHLPPEQQKAFIFALVQYGMDGTEPDTDEPWYMAWVCCRDRVAMSAERSRKGQDAANRQWANKKPSRQPAKDDEADSQHIQQGSDEKPILDTHNGSDSQPIMGSANAEMSRDEMRGEEILSGEPDDLDQFDEAVKAVADNVISRLNDLTHQSFRSRSKKALRPIAARLREGYSEADLIQVVENQCHLWLRDQRMRVYLRPETLFGPKCEGYLNAAKMSPGGVSHADAAAYDAGISLVAY
;
A
#
# COMPACT_ATOMS: atom_id res chain seq x y z
N MET A 1 -14.08 15.75 -3.54
CA MET A 1 -12.97 16.31 -4.36
C MET A 1 -12.01 15.18 -4.70
N SER A 2 -11.67 15.03 -5.97
CA SER A 2 -10.64 14.08 -6.43
C SER A 2 -9.28 14.47 -5.86
N LYS A 3 -8.49 13.49 -5.42
CA LYS A 3 -7.13 13.73 -4.94
C LYS A 3 -6.16 13.63 -6.12
N VAL A 4 -5.37 14.67 -6.31
CA VAL A 4 -4.22 14.68 -7.23
C VAL A 4 -2.95 14.52 -6.41
N ALA A 5 -2.11 13.57 -6.78
CA ALA A 5 -0.79 13.39 -6.16
C ALA A 5 0.30 13.89 -7.11
N ILE A 6 1.06 14.89 -6.66
CA ILE A 6 2.27 15.37 -7.31
C ILE A 6 3.45 14.60 -6.72
N GLN A 7 4.19 13.90 -7.58
CA GLN A 7 5.33 13.06 -7.17
C GLN A 7 6.62 13.90 -7.07
N GLY A 8 7.61 13.42 -6.32
CA GLY A 8 8.84 14.16 -6.04
C GLY A 8 9.64 14.53 -7.29
N ASP A 9 9.58 13.71 -8.34
CA ASP A 9 10.25 13.98 -9.60
C ASP A 9 9.57 15.08 -10.43
N MET A 10 8.26 15.29 -10.25
CA MET A 10 7.54 16.42 -10.85
C MET A 10 7.93 17.73 -10.17
N TRP A 11 8.15 17.67 -8.84
CA TRP A 11 8.70 18.80 -8.09
C TRP A 11 10.15 19.08 -8.50
N GLU A 12 10.98 18.04 -8.64
CA GLU A 12 12.37 18.15 -9.10
C GLU A 12 12.47 18.75 -10.50
N ALA A 13 11.63 18.32 -11.44
CA ALA A 13 11.54 18.91 -12.78
C ALA A 13 11.24 20.42 -12.73
N SER A 14 10.40 20.86 -11.78
CA SER A 14 10.11 22.28 -11.59
C SER A 14 11.32 23.07 -11.10
N CYS A 15 12.18 22.49 -10.26
CA CYS A 15 13.38 23.16 -9.75
C CYS A 15 14.41 23.46 -10.86
N HIS A 16 14.35 22.73 -11.99
CA HIS A 16 15.19 22.97 -13.15
C HIS A 16 14.62 24.04 -14.11
N LEU A 17 13.37 24.49 -13.90
CA LEU A 17 12.77 25.57 -14.66
C LEU A 17 13.15 26.94 -14.05
N PRO A 18 13.12 28.02 -14.86
CA PRO A 18 13.26 29.38 -14.35
C PRO A 18 12.24 29.67 -13.22
N PRO A 19 12.60 30.39 -12.14
CA PRO A 19 11.75 30.62 -10.97
C PRO A 19 10.35 31.15 -11.29
N GLU A 20 10.22 31.95 -12.35
CA GLU A 20 8.97 32.53 -12.81
C GLU A 20 8.00 31.49 -13.41
N GLN A 21 8.55 30.40 -13.96
CA GLN A 21 7.80 29.34 -14.64
C GLN A 21 7.49 28.14 -13.72
N GLN A 22 8.23 27.96 -12.62
CA GLN A 22 8.04 26.81 -11.71
C GLN A 22 6.61 26.73 -11.18
N LYS A 23 6.07 27.88 -10.75
CA LYS A 23 4.71 27.97 -10.22
C LYS A 23 3.66 27.67 -11.28
N ALA A 24 3.85 28.19 -12.50
CA ALA A 24 2.94 27.96 -13.63
C ALA A 24 2.91 26.48 -14.02
N PHE A 25 4.09 25.85 -14.09
CA PHE A 25 4.22 24.42 -14.38
C PHE A 25 3.54 23.53 -13.33
N ILE A 26 3.83 23.74 -12.04
CA ILE A 26 3.20 22.96 -10.95
C ILE A 26 1.68 23.19 -10.92
N PHE A 27 1.25 24.44 -11.09
CA PHE A 27 -0.17 24.77 -11.16
C PHE A 27 -0.87 24.04 -12.30
N ALA A 28 -0.27 24.00 -13.49
CA ALA A 28 -0.81 23.30 -14.65
C ALA A 28 -0.93 21.78 -14.44
N LEU A 29 0.01 21.16 -13.71
CA LEU A 29 -0.10 19.75 -13.32
C LEU A 29 -1.26 19.52 -12.36
N VAL A 30 -1.43 20.39 -11.36
CA VAL A 30 -2.53 20.30 -10.40
C VAL A 30 -3.88 20.51 -11.09
N GLN A 31 -3.99 21.55 -11.92
CA GLN A 31 -5.21 21.89 -12.64
C GLN A 31 -5.64 20.73 -13.56
N TYR A 32 -4.72 20.21 -14.37
CA TYR A 32 -4.98 19.03 -15.20
C TYR A 32 -5.47 17.83 -14.39
N GLY A 33 -4.91 17.57 -13.21
CA GLY A 33 -5.37 16.48 -12.35
C GLY A 33 -6.76 16.71 -11.74
N MET A 34 -7.18 17.97 -11.57
CA MET A 34 -8.45 18.33 -10.92
C MET A 34 -9.62 18.40 -11.89
N ASP A 35 -9.45 19.07 -13.03
CA ASP A 35 -10.53 19.35 -13.99
C ASP A 35 -10.20 18.88 -15.43
N GLY A 36 -8.99 18.38 -15.67
CA GLY A 36 -8.55 17.92 -16.99
C GLY A 36 -8.12 19.04 -17.95
N THR A 37 -8.01 20.28 -17.48
CA THR A 37 -7.57 21.41 -18.32
C THR A 37 -6.11 21.24 -18.71
N GLU A 38 -5.83 21.29 -20.01
CA GLU A 38 -4.48 21.25 -20.55
C GLU A 38 -3.91 22.67 -20.68
N PRO A 39 -2.61 22.86 -20.41
CA PRO A 39 -1.92 24.12 -20.63
C PRO A 39 -1.68 24.39 -22.12
N ASP A 40 -1.37 25.64 -22.45
CA ASP A 40 -1.04 26.04 -23.82
C ASP A 40 0.25 25.34 -24.32
N THR A 41 0.28 24.98 -25.60
CA THR A 41 1.40 24.31 -26.25
C THR A 41 2.63 25.21 -26.39
N ASP A 42 2.42 26.53 -26.37
CA ASP A 42 3.47 27.54 -26.53
C ASP A 42 4.26 27.80 -25.24
N GLU A 43 3.84 27.19 -24.13
CA GLU A 43 4.52 27.35 -22.84
C GLU A 43 5.92 26.70 -22.87
N PRO A 44 6.98 27.40 -22.41
CA PRO A 44 8.34 26.86 -22.45
C PRO A 44 8.54 25.55 -21.66
N TRP A 45 7.65 25.29 -20.70
CA TRP A 45 7.64 24.11 -19.84
C TRP A 45 6.65 23.02 -20.32
N TYR A 46 5.98 23.21 -21.45
CA TYR A 46 4.96 22.30 -21.97
C TYR A 46 5.48 20.87 -22.17
N MET A 47 6.72 20.71 -22.65
CA MET A 47 7.34 19.39 -22.82
C MET A 47 7.54 18.65 -21.48
N ALA A 48 7.93 19.37 -20.42
CA ALA A 48 8.02 18.79 -19.09
C ALA A 48 6.65 18.36 -18.56
N TRP A 49 5.60 19.11 -18.92
CA TRP A 49 4.22 18.80 -18.54
C TRP A 49 3.73 17.53 -19.25
N VAL A 50 3.99 17.38 -20.55
CA VAL A 50 3.66 16.16 -21.33
C VAL A 50 4.27 14.92 -20.69
N CYS A 51 5.53 14.97 -20.25
CA CYS A 51 6.20 13.87 -19.56
C CYS A 51 5.56 13.48 -18.21
N CYS A 52 4.83 14.41 -17.58
CA CYS A 52 4.20 14.21 -16.28
C CYS A 52 2.69 13.91 -16.38
N ARG A 53 2.04 14.33 -17.48
CA ARG A 53 0.60 14.29 -17.70
C ARG A 53 -0.02 12.93 -17.41
N ASP A 54 0.51 11.87 -18.02
CA ASP A 54 -0.10 10.54 -17.91
C ASP A 54 -0.06 10.01 -16.46
N ARG A 55 0.97 10.37 -15.70
CA ARG A 55 1.10 9.98 -14.28
C ARG A 55 0.15 10.76 -13.38
N VAL A 56 -0.05 12.05 -13.66
CA VAL A 56 -1.07 12.87 -13.00
C VAL A 56 -2.47 12.32 -13.27
N ALA A 57 -2.77 11.96 -14.53
CA ALA A 57 -4.05 11.34 -14.91
C ALA A 57 -4.28 10.00 -14.19
N MET A 58 -3.26 9.13 -14.14
CA MET A 58 -3.33 7.87 -13.39
C MET A 58 -3.61 8.08 -11.89
N SER A 59 -3.05 9.13 -11.30
CA SER A 59 -3.26 9.49 -9.90
C SER A 59 -4.70 9.94 -9.62
N ALA A 60 -5.22 10.86 -10.44
CA ALA A 60 -6.59 11.35 -10.35
C ALA A 60 -7.61 10.21 -10.55
N GLU A 61 -7.37 9.33 -11.53
CA GLU A 61 -8.27 8.20 -11.83
C GLU A 61 -8.30 7.16 -10.71
N ARG A 62 -7.15 6.84 -10.10
CA ARG A 62 -7.10 5.96 -8.92
C ARG A 62 -7.91 6.54 -7.76
N SER A 63 -7.81 7.86 -7.53
CA SER A 63 -8.60 8.52 -6.50
C SER A 63 -10.09 8.43 -6.77
N ARG A 64 -10.51 8.64 -8.02
CA ARG A 64 -11.93 8.57 -8.42
C ARG A 64 -12.49 7.16 -8.25
N LYS A 65 -11.78 6.15 -8.75
CA LYS A 65 -12.16 4.73 -8.57
C LYS A 65 -12.23 4.33 -7.09
N GLY A 66 -11.32 4.83 -6.27
CA GLY A 66 -11.34 4.60 -4.82
C GLY A 66 -12.57 5.21 -4.15
N GLN A 67 -12.92 6.45 -4.51
CA GLN A 67 -14.12 7.12 -4.02
C GLN A 67 -15.39 6.41 -4.49
N ASP A 68 -15.46 6.00 -5.75
CA ASP A 68 -16.60 5.26 -6.29
C ASP A 68 -16.78 3.90 -5.61
N ALA A 69 -15.70 3.18 -5.35
CA ALA A 69 -15.73 1.91 -4.63
C ALA A 69 -16.23 2.11 -3.19
N ALA A 70 -15.71 3.12 -2.48
CA ALA A 70 -16.16 3.46 -1.13
C ALA A 70 -17.64 3.90 -1.10
N ASN A 71 -18.06 4.71 -2.07
CA ASN A 71 -19.43 5.19 -2.16
C ASN A 71 -20.41 4.05 -2.50
N ARG A 72 -20.04 3.12 -3.39
CA ARG A 72 -20.82 1.90 -3.68
C ARG A 72 -20.93 0.99 -2.46
N GLN A 73 -19.83 0.82 -1.72
CA GLN A 73 -19.84 0.04 -0.47
C GLN A 73 -20.78 0.67 0.57
N TRP A 74 -20.81 2.00 0.69
CA TRP A 74 -21.75 2.70 1.59
C TRP A 74 -23.20 2.64 1.10
N ALA A 75 -23.43 2.73 -0.21
CA ALA A 75 -24.76 2.64 -0.80
C ALA A 75 -25.41 1.25 -0.58
N ASN A 76 -24.65 0.17 -0.75
CA ASN A 76 -25.13 -1.20 -0.52
C ASN A 76 -25.34 -1.53 0.98
N LYS A 77 -24.77 -0.73 1.89
CA LYS A 77 -24.91 -0.90 3.34
C LYS A 77 -26.07 -0.12 3.94
N LYS A 78 -26.76 0.73 3.15
CA LYS A 78 -27.98 1.40 3.61
C LYS A 78 -29.13 0.38 3.64
N PRO A 79 -29.75 0.11 4.81
CA PRO A 79 -30.94 -0.72 4.85
C PRO A 79 -32.06 -0.02 4.04
N SER A 80 -32.76 -0.80 3.22
CA SER A 80 -33.96 -0.38 2.52
C SER A 80 -35.00 0.09 3.55
N ARG A 81 -35.12 1.40 3.77
CA ARG A 81 -36.28 1.96 4.46
C ARG A 81 -37.44 1.83 3.49
N GLN A 82 -38.24 0.77 3.65
CA GLN A 82 -39.51 0.67 2.95
C GLN A 82 -40.36 1.90 3.33
N PRO A 83 -41.02 2.56 2.37
CA PRO A 83 -41.97 3.63 2.69
C PRO A 83 -43.12 3.00 3.47
N ALA A 84 -43.30 3.46 4.71
CA ALA A 84 -44.44 3.08 5.53
C ALA A 84 -45.71 3.61 4.87
N LYS A 85 -46.71 2.74 4.80
CA LYS A 85 -48.03 2.98 4.22
C LYS A 85 -48.72 4.16 4.88
N ASP A 86 -49.46 4.87 4.05
CA ASP A 86 -50.34 5.97 4.38
C ASP A 86 -51.43 5.54 5.37
N ASP A 87 -51.63 6.33 6.42
CA ASP A 87 -52.92 6.53 7.05
C ASP A 87 -53.06 8.02 7.41
N GLU A 88 -54.19 8.57 6.99
CA GLU A 88 -54.52 9.98 6.80
C GLU A 88 -55.32 10.53 8.00
N ALA A 89 -55.05 11.81 8.36
CA ALA A 89 -55.84 12.78 9.14
C ALA A 89 -54.94 13.52 10.16
N ASP A 90 -54.95 14.84 10.34
CA ASP A 90 -55.66 15.97 9.76
C ASP A 90 -55.01 17.26 10.35
N SER A 91 -55.28 18.41 9.71
CA SER A 91 -55.18 19.79 10.22
C SER A 91 -53.86 20.60 10.09
N GLN A 92 -53.72 21.24 8.91
CA GLN A 92 -53.45 22.67 8.61
C GLN A 92 -52.66 23.57 9.61
N HIS A 93 -51.58 24.25 9.15
CA HIS A 93 -51.39 25.75 9.19
C HIS A 93 -49.98 26.24 8.69
N ILE A 94 -49.93 26.85 7.50
CA ILE A 94 -49.35 28.16 7.05
C ILE A 94 -47.87 28.62 7.34
N GLN A 95 -47.17 28.88 6.20
CA GLN A 95 -46.22 29.98 5.80
C GLN A 95 -44.75 30.14 6.26
N GLN A 96 -43.88 30.27 5.22
CA GLN A 96 -42.66 31.10 5.00
C GLN A 96 -41.72 31.52 6.15
N GLY A 97 -40.40 31.42 5.88
CA GLY A 97 -39.48 32.55 6.10
C GLY A 97 -38.15 32.26 6.80
N SER A 98 -37.06 32.61 6.09
CA SER A 98 -35.78 33.21 6.56
C SER A 98 -34.84 32.47 7.53
N ASP A 99 -33.61 32.30 7.02
CA ASP A 99 -32.29 32.62 7.60
C ASP A 99 -31.91 32.32 9.06
N GLU A 100 -30.62 31.97 9.15
CA GLU A 100 -29.69 32.02 10.28
C GLU A 100 -29.48 30.76 11.15
N LYS A 101 -28.20 30.37 11.15
CA LYS A 101 -27.55 29.30 11.91
C LYS A 101 -27.57 29.63 13.41
N PRO A 102 -27.28 28.63 14.25
CA PRO A 102 -26.35 28.87 15.34
C PRO A 102 -25.09 28.00 15.20
N ILE A 103 -23.98 28.74 15.28
CA ILE A 103 -22.62 28.29 15.50
C ILE A 103 -22.56 27.82 16.96
N LEU A 104 -22.01 26.63 17.22
CA LEU A 104 -21.48 26.32 18.55
C LEU A 104 -20.06 25.78 18.41
N ASP A 105 -19.13 26.68 18.71
CA ASP A 105 -17.73 26.40 18.99
C ASP A 105 -17.61 25.59 20.29
N THR A 106 -16.86 24.49 20.25
CA THR A 106 -16.03 24.10 21.39
C THR A 106 -14.68 23.62 20.86
N HIS A 107 -13.66 24.41 21.19
CA HIS A 107 -12.25 24.11 21.00
C HIS A 107 -11.76 22.97 21.89
N ASN A 108 -10.66 22.38 21.42
CA ASN A 108 -9.51 21.87 22.17
C ASN A 108 -9.36 20.34 22.19
N GLY A 109 -8.22 19.87 21.66
CA GLY A 109 -7.66 18.58 22.03
C GLY A 109 -6.98 17.83 20.89
N SER A 110 -5.72 18.18 20.64
CA SER A 110 -4.67 17.31 20.08
C SER A 110 -4.88 16.71 18.69
N ASP A 111 -4.32 17.44 17.72
CA ASP A 111 -3.58 16.87 16.61
C ASP A 111 -2.57 15.82 17.08
N SER A 112 -2.65 14.63 16.50
CA SER A 112 -1.50 13.80 16.12
C SER A 112 -1.92 12.90 14.93
N GLN A 113 -1.42 13.33 13.78
CA GLN A 113 -1.29 12.77 12.40
C GLN A 113 -0.95 11.25 12.29
N PRO A 114 -0.71 10.61 11.11
CA PRO A 114 -0.90 11.01 9.68
C PRO A 114 -1.43 9.88 8.73
N ILE A 115 -1.67 10.18 7.44
CA ILE A 115 -1.45 9.21 6.33
C ILE A 115 -0.71 9.90 5.18
N MET A 116 0.62 9.70 5.14
CA MET A 116 1.53 10.06 4.05
C MET A 116 1.98 8.78 3.31
N GLY A 117 2.18 8.90 2.00
CA GLY A 117 2.87 7.90 1.20
C GLY A 117 4.29 8.36 0.84
N SER A 118 5.17 7.37 0.63
CA SER A 118 6.49 7.42 -0.03
C SER A 118 7.62 8.28 0.55
N ALA A 119 8.80 7.62 0.61
CA ALA A 119 10.17 8.12 0.74
C ALA A 119 10.71 8.60 2.12
N ASN A 120 11.75 7.88 2.57
CA ASN A 120 12.88 8.24 3.45
C ASN A 120 12.67 9.25 4.62
N ALA A 121 12.71 8.76 5.86
CA ALA A 121 13.41 9.40 6.98
C ALA A 121 13.54 8.42 8.16
N GLU A 122 14.76 8.24 8.64
CA GLU A 122 15.23 7.73 9.94
C GLU A 122 14.19 7.11 10.89
N MET A 123 14.20 5.77 11.01
CA MET A 123 13.45 5.08 12.06
C MET A 123 14.19 5.24 13.40
N SER A 124 13.74 6.22 14.17
CA SER A 124 14.04 6.36 15.60
C SER A 124 13.66 5.09 16.36
N ARG A 125 14.57 4.71 17.25
CA ARG A 125 14.52 3.62 18.21
C ARG A 125 13.46 3.91 19.28
N ASP A 126 12.17 3.70 19.01
CA ASP A 126 11.18 3.33 20.05
C ASP A 126 9.82 3.05 19.39
N GLU A 127 9.51 1.77 19.20
CA GLU A 127 8.12 1.26 19.17
C GLU A 127 8.19 -0.28 19.27
N MET A 128 8.79 -0.73 20.37
CA MET A 128 8.57 -2.07 20.92
C MET A 128 7.60 -1.93 22.09
N ARG A 129 6.31 -2.18 21.84
CA ARG A 129 5.49 -2.95 22.77
C ARG A 129 4.32 -3.56 22.03
N GLY A 130 4.18 -4.87 22.13
CA GLY A 130 2.99 -5.56 21.67
C GLY A 130 1.78 -4.96 22.37
N GLU A 131 0.94 -4.27 21.60
CA GLU A 131 -0.44 -4.00 21.99
C GLU A 131 -1.20 -5.32 21.82
N GLU A 132 -1.43 -5.98 22.95
CA GLU A 132 -2.43 -7.04 23.11
C GLU A 132 -3.79 -6.49 22.70
N ILE A 133 -4.19 -6.71 21.44
CA ILE A 133 -5.57 -6.51 21.03
C ILE A 133 -6.37 -7.69 21.59
N LEU A 134 -6.89 -7.49 22.80
CA LEU A 134 -7.82 -8.36 23.51
C LEU A 134 -9.20 -8.32 22.84
N SER A 135 -9.30 -8.76 21.58
CA SER A 135 -10.59 -9.20 21.01
C SER A 135 -10.53 -10.73 20.94
N GLY A 136 -11.12 -11.37 21.93
CA GLY A 136 -11.37 -12.82 21.95
C GLY A 136 -12.37 -13.20 20.87
N GLU A 137 -11.93 -13.18 19.62
CA GLU A 137 -12.52 -14.00 18.57
C GLU A 137 -11.92 -15.39 18.77
N PRO A 138 -12.72 -16.45 18.98
CA PRO A 138 -12.18 -17.77 19.26
C PRO A 138 -11.15 -18.14 18.19
N ASP A 139 -9.97 -18.52 18.66
CA ASP A 139 -8.87 -18.96 17.82
C ASP A 139 -9.19 -20.38 17.35
N ASP A 140 -10.13 -20.48 16.42
CA ASP A 140 -10.55 -21.74 15.79
C ASP A 140 -9.44 -22.22 14.83
N LEU A 141 -8.27 -22.53 15.40
CA LEU A 141 -7.15 -23.19 14.74
C LEU A 141 -7.54 -24.62 14.30
N ASP A 142 -8.65 -25.15 14.82
CA ASP A 142 -9.23 -26.44 14.46
C ASP A 142 -9.77 -26.50 13.04
N GLN A 143 -9.89 -25.35 12.36
CA GLN A 143 -10.37 -25.30 10.98
C GLN A 143 -9.30 -25.62 9.93
N PHE A 144 -8.04 -25.76 10.34
CA PHE A 144 -6.93 -26.16 9.47
C PHE A 144 -6.54 -27.61 9.71
N ASP A 145 -6.41 -28.37 8.63
CA ASP A 145 -5.96 -29.76 8.64
C ASP A 145 -4.57 -29.89 9.29
N GLU A 146 -4.32 -31.01 9.98
CA GLU A 146 -3.02 -31.22 10.65
C GLU A 146 -1.85 -31.27 9.65
N ALA A 147 -2.09 -31.69 8.41
CA ALA A 147 -1.10 -31.63 7.34
C ALA A 147 -0.68 -30.18 7.02
N VAL A 148 -1.65 -29.26 6.96
CA VAL A 148 -1.37 -27.82 6.72
C VAL A 148 -0.56 -27.24 7.87
N LYS A 149 -0.92 -27.63 9.10
CA LYS A 149 -0.21 -27.21 10.31
C LYS A 149 1.23 -27.72 10.33
N ALA A 150 1.46 -28.98 9.96
CA ALA A 150 2.81 -29.54 9.84
C ALA A 150 3.66 -28.81 8.80
N VAL A 151 3.11 -28.53 7.61
CA VAL A 151 3.79 -27.74 6.59
C VAL A 151 4.10 -26.33 7.11
N ALA A 152 3.15 -25.69 7.79
CA ALA A 152 3.37 -24.38 8.38
C ALA A 152 4.47 -24.39 9.45
N ASP A 153 4.55 -25.44 10.28
CA ASP A 153 5.63 -25.60 11.26
C ASP A 153 7.00 -25.65 10.56
N ASN A 154 7.15 -26.46 9.51
CA ASN A 154 8.41 -26.59 8.77
C ASN A 154 8.81 -25.28 8.06
N VAL A 155 7.88 -24.68 7.31
CA VAL A 155 8.12 -23.44 6.55
C VAL A 155 8.47 -22.28 7.48
N ILE A 156 7.74 -22.14 8.60
CA ILE A 156 7.96 -21.05 9.55
C ILE A 156 9.21 -21.30 10.40
N SER A 157 9.53 -22.55 10.75
CA SER A 157 10.81 -22.89 11.37
C SER A 157 11.96 -22.45 10.47
N ARG A 158 11.89 -22.78 9.17
CA ARG A 158 12.93 -22.37 8.20
C ARG A 158 13.08 -20.85 8.11
N LEU A 159 11.97 -20.12 8.09
CA LEU A 159 11.99 -18.65 8.10
C LEU A 159 12.67 -18.11 9.37
N ASN A 160 12.27 -18.61 10.55
CA ASN A 160 12.83 -18.21 11.83
C ASN A 160 14.34 -18.51 11.92
N ASP A 161 14.78 -19.67 11.43
CA ASP A 161 16.19 -20.08 11.42
C ASP A 161 17.05 -19.13 10.59
N LEU A 162 16.54 -18.66 9.44
CA LEU A 162 17.26 -17.76 8.54
C LEU A 162 17.23 -16.30 8.99
N THR A 163 16.12 -15.83 9.58
CA THR A 163 15.97 -14.42 9.96
C THR A 163 16.36 -14.15 11.41
N HIS A 164 16.55 -15.19 12.22
CA HIS A 164 16.67 -15.13 13.67
C HIS A 164 15.48 -14.45 14.34
N GLN A 165 14.27 -14.68 13.81
CA GLN A 165 13.01 -14.18 14.36
C GLN A 165 12.21 -15.32 14.99
N SER A 166 11.12 -14.97 15.69
CA SER A 166 10.28 -15.93 16.42
C SER A 166 8.82 -15.85 15.97
N PHE A 167 8.56 -16.06 14.68
CA PHE A 167 7.20 -16.18 14.17
C PHE A 167 6.52 -17.45 14.70
N ARG A 168 5.25 -17.32 15.08
CA ARG A 168 4.43 -18.45 15.52
C ARG A 168 3.81 -19.16 14.31
N SER A 169 4.20 -20.40 14.07
CA SER A 169 3.68 -21.24 12.99
C SER A 169 2.18 -21.51 13.10
N ARG A 170 1.69 -21.68 14.34
CA ARG A 170 0.27 -21.93 14.65
C ARG A 170 -0.59 -20.66 14.71
N SER A 171 -0.13 -19.53 14.18
CA SER A 171 -0.93 -18.30 14.12
C SER A 171 -1.78 -18.22 12.84
N LYS A 172 -2.98 -17.62 12.91
CA LYS A 172 -3.82 -17.37 11.71
C LYS A 172 -3.07 -16.61 10.62
N LYS A 173 -2.14 -15.73 10.99
CA LYS A 173 -1.30 -14.92 10.09
C LYS A 173 -0.31 -15.77 9.28
N ALA A 174 0.12 -16.92 9.81
CA ALA A 174 0.95 -17.88 9.08
C ALA A 174 0.10 -18.95 8.38
N LEU A 175 -0.87 -19.53 9.09
CA LEU A 175 -1.69 -20.64 8.60
C LEU A 175 -2.55 -20.25 7.39
N ARG A 176 -3.23 -19.10 7.42
CA ARG A 176 -4.12 -18.67 6.33
C ARG A 176 -3.41 -18.58 4.98
N PRO A 177 -2.30 -17.83 4.84
CA PRO A 177 -1.65 -17.72 3.54
C PRO A 177 -0.96 -19.03 3.12
N ILE A 178 -0.39 -19.81 4.04
CA ILE A 178 0.20 -21.12 3.71
C ILE A 178 -0.87 -22.10 3.21
N ALA A 179 -2.01 -22.19 3.90
CA ALA A 179 -3.14 -23.02 3.48
C ALA A 179 -3.69 -22.61 2.11
N ALA A 180 -3.72 -21.30 1.82
CA ALA A 180 -4.11 -20.81 0.51
C ALA A 180 -3.17 -21.31 -0.59
N ARG A 181 -1.85 -21.25 -0.38
CA ARG A 181 -0.86 -21.77 -1.35
C ARG A 181 -0.95 -23.28 -1.52
N LEU A 182 -1.15 -24.04 -0.44
CA LEU A 182 -1.34 -25.48 -0.56
C LEU A 182 -2.59 -25.82 -1.40
N ARG A 183 -3.67 -25.06 -1.24
CA ARG A 183 -4.89 -25.22 -2.07
C ARG A 183 -4.68 -24.85 -3.53
N GLU A 184 -3.81 -23.88 -3.79
CA GLU A 184 -3.39 -23.48 -5.15
C GLU A 184 -2.46 -24.52 -5.81
N GLY A 185 -2.00 -25.54 -5.07
CA GLY A 185 -1.16 -26.62 -5.59
C GLY A 185 0.34 -26.45 -5.38
N TYR A 186 0.77 -25.47 -4.57
CA TYR A 186 2.17 -25.32 -4.19
C TYR A 186 2.60 -26.43 -3.22
N SER A 187 3.81 -26.95 -3.39
CA SER A 187 4.39 -27.91 -2.46
C SER A 187 5.06 -27.21 -1.26
N GLU A 188 5.29 -27.94 -0.18
CA GLU A 188 6.11 -27.48 0.94
C GLU A 188 7.50 -27.02 0.47
N ALA A 189 8.11 -27.76 -0.47
CA ALA A 189 9.41 -27.43 -1.03
C ALA A 189 9.40 -26.08 -1.78
N ASP A 190 8.33 -25.78 -2.53
CA ASP A 190 8.19 -24.48 -3.20
C ASP A 190 8.11 -23.34 -2.17
N LEU A 191 7.37 -23.52 -1.07
CA LEU A 191 7.24 -22.50 -0.02
C LEU A 191 8.57 -22.27 0.71
N ILE A 192 9.32 -23.34 0.99
CA ILE A 192 10.69 -23.24 1.53
C ILE A 192 11.60 -22.51 0.56
N GLN A 193 11.52 -22.79 -0.74
CA GLN A 193 12.34 -22.12 -1.75
C GLN A 193 12.05 -20.61 -1.82
N VAL A 194 10.78 -20.20 -1.68
CA VAL A 194 10.42 -18.78 -1.54
C VAL A 194 11.07 -18.16 -0.32
N VAL A 195 11.03 -18.83 0.84
CA VAL A 195 11.68 -18.34 2.07
C VAL A 195 13.18 -18.14 1.85
N GLU A 196 13.86 -19.14 1.32
CA GLU A 196 15.32 -19.10 1.11
C GLU A 196 15.73 -17.99 0.15
N ASN A 197 15.04 -17.87 -0.99
CA ASN A 197 15.33 -16.85 -1.99
C ASN A 197 15.07 -15.43 -1.45
N GLN A 198 13.94 -15.21 -0.79
CA GLN A 198 13.62 -13.88 -0.27
C GLN A 198 14.53 -13.52 0.91
N CYS A 199 14.90 -14.47 1.77
CA CYS A 199 15.92 -14.24 2.79
C CYS A 199 17.26 -13.88 2.15
N HIS A 200 17.68 -14.57 1.09
CA HIS A 200 18.92 -14.24 0.40
C HIS A 200 18.93 -12.79 -0.14
N LEU A 201 17.82 -12.36 -0.75
CA LEU A 201 17.68 -11.04 -1.36
C LEU A 201 17.50 -9.93 -0.33
N TRP A 202 16.66 -10.14 0.69
CA TRP A 202 16.17 -9.06 1.56
C TRP A 202 16.82 -9.02 2.93
N LEU A 203 17.46 -10.09 3.41
CA LEU A 203 17.98 -10.12 4.77
C LEU A 203 19.14 -9.13 4.99
N ARG A 204 19.94 -8.88 3.94
CA ARG A 204 21.04 -7.89 3.97
C ARG A 204 20.59 -6.46 3.68
N ASP A 205 19.42 -6.29 3.08
CA ASP A 205 18.87 -4.96 2.81
C ASP A 205 18.04 -4.50 4.02
N GLN A 206 18.52 -3.44 4.67
CA GLN A 206 17.93 -2.91 5.90
C GLN A 206 16.50 -2.39 5.72
N ARG A 207 16.14 -1.95 4.50
CA ARG A 207 14.78 -1.53 4.17
C ARG A 207 13.89 -2.72 3.85
N MET A 208 14.44 -3.74 3.19
CA MET A 208 13.64 -4.87 2.71
C MET A 208 13.42 -5.95 3.76
N ARG A 209 14.32 -6.13 4.73
CA ARG A 209 14.21 -7.19 5.75
C ARG A 209 12.95 -7.13 6.61
N VAL A 210 12.31 -5.96 6.75
CA VAL A 210 11.06 -5.79 7.50
C VAL A 210 9.89 -6.57 6.88
N TYR A 211 10.00 -6.90 5.58
CA TYR A 211 9.00 -7.61 4.80
C TYR A 211 9.15 -9.14 4.84
N LEU A 212 10.16 -9.67 5.52
CA LEU A 212 10.35 -11.12 5.73
C LEU A 212 9.35 -11.66 6.77
N ARG A 213 8.06 -11.64 6.43
CA ARG A 213 6.96 -12.11 7.27
C ARG A 213 6.08 -13.10 6.50
N PRO A 214 5.40 -14.04 7.16
CA PRO A 214 4.55 -15.03 6.49
C PRO A 214 3.48 -14.41 5.59
N GLU A 215 2.82 -13.35 6.05
CA GLU A 215 1.78 -12.62 5.31
C GLU A 215 2.30 -12.02 4.00
N THR A 216 3.56 -11.56 4.00
CA THR A 216 4.17 -10.94 2.83
C THR A 216 4.72 -11.97 1.85
N LEU A 217 5.39 -13.00 2.36
CA LEU A 217 6.04 -14.04 1.56
C LEU A 217 5.01 -14.93 0.84
N PHE A 218 3.93 -15.28 1.53
CA PHE A 218 2.87 -16.17 1.03
C PHE A 218 1.61 -15.39 0.61
N GLY A 219 1.72 -14.06 0.49
CA GLY A 219 0.72 -13.18 -0.08
C GLY A 219 0.62 -13.29 -1.61
N PRO A 220 -0.16 -12.43 -2.28
CA PRO A 220 -0.49 -12.55 -3.72
C PRO A 220 0.69 -12.63 -4.68
N LYS A 221 1.89 -12.22 -4.26
CA LYS A 221 3.13 -12.23 -5.06
C LYS A 221 3.98 -13.51 -4.91
N CYS A 222 3.50 -14.52 -4.18
CA CYS A 222 4.22 -15.75 -3.91
C CYS A 222 4.74 -16.45 -5.18
N GLU A 223 3.89 -16.54 -6.21
CA GLU A 223 4.27 -17.09 -7.53
C GLU A 223 5.47 -16.36 -8.14
N GLY A 224 5.47 -15.03 -8.07
CA GLY A 224 6.56 -14.19 -8.57
C GLY A 224 7.88 -14.46 -7.84
N TYR A 225 7.82 -14.63 -6.51
CA TYR A 225 9.01 -14.97 -5.72
C TYR A 225 9.55 -16.36 -6.05
N LEU A 226 8.66 -17.34 -6.26
CA LEU A 226 9.05 -18.69 -6.64
C LEU A 226 9.67 -18.72 -8.04
N ASN A 227 9.10 -18.00 -9.00
CA ASN A 227 9.64 -17.92 -10.35
C ASN A 227 10.99 -17.21 -10.38
N ALA A 228 11.15 -16.13 -9.60
CA ALA A 228 12.45 -15.48 -9.43
C ALA A 228 13.50 -16.43 -8.84
N ALA A 229 13.11 -17.31 -7.90
CA ALA A 229 14.00 -18.32 -7.35
C ALA A 229 14.42 -19.38 -8.39
N LYS A 230 13.52 -19.74 -9.32
CA LYS A 230 13.79 -20.71 -10.41
C LYS A 230 14.67 -20.11 -11.51
N MET A 231 14.55 -18.79 -11.75
CA MET A 231 15.34 -18.05 -12.74
C MET A 231 16.76 -17.72 -12.30
N SER A 232 17.10 -17.97 -11.04
CA SER A 232 18.47 -17.90 -10.52
C SER A 232 18.97 -19.34 -10.30
N PRO A 233 19.47 -20.03 -11.34
CA PRO A 233 19.98 -21.38 -11.17
C PRO A 233 21.35 -21.29 -10.50
N GLY A 234 21.43 -21.74 -9.26
CA GLY A 234 22.69 -22.02 -8.58
C GLY A 234 23.06 -20.97 -7.55
N GLY A 235 23.21 -21.43 -6.31
CA GLY A 235 23.84 -20.67 -5.25
C GLY A 235 25.22 -20.21 -5.70
N VAL A 236 25.33 -18.94 -6.07
CA VAL A 236 26.61 -18.25 -5.98
C VAL A 236 26.87 -18.02 -4.50
N SER A 237 27.88 -18.74 -4.01
CA SER A 237 28.58 -18.38 -2.79
C SER A 237 28.92 -16.90 -2.83
N HIS A 238 28.93 -16.28 -1.66
CA HIS A 238 29.17 -14.86 -1.44
C HIS A 238 30.60 -14.39 -1.81
N ALA A 239 31.31 -15.11 -2.67
CA ALA A 239 32.67 -14.80 -3.09
C ALA A 239 32.71 -13.86 -4.32
N ASP A 240 31.68 -13.82 -5.17
CA ASP A 240 31.75 -13.07 -6.44
C ASP A 240 30.84 -11.84 -6.53
N ALA A 241 30.07 -11.52 -5.48
CA ALA A 241 29.28 -10.28 -5.43
C ALA A 241 30.13 -9.00 -5.30
N ALA A 242 31.43 -9.13 -4.97
CA ALA A 242 32.38 -8.03 -4.94
C ALA A 242 32.84 -7.57 -6.34
N ALA A 243 32.55 -8.34 -7.40
CA ALA A 243 32.98 -8.01 -8.76
C ALA A 243 32.02 -7.06 -9.51
N TYR A 244 30.79 -6.87 -9.04
CA TYR A 244 29.82 -5.96 -9.69
C TYR A 244 29.81 -4.53 -9.12
N ASP A 245 30.40 -4.30 -7.95
CA ASP A 245 30.50 -2.98 -7.32
C ASP A 245 31.84 -2.27 -7.58
N ALA A 246 32.78 -2.95 -8.27
CA ALA A 246 34.10 -2.41 -8.61
C ALA A 246 34.35 -2.28 -10.14
N GLY A 247 33.29 -2.34 -10.95
CA GLY A 247 33.39 -2.43 -12.42
C GLY A 247 33.06 -1.16 -13.23
N ILE A 248 32.68 -0.04 -12.59
CA ILE A 248 32.43 1.24 -13.29
C ILE A 248 33.30 2.34 -12.68
N SER A 249 34.62 2.17 -12.79
CA SER A 249 35.57 3.28 -12.71
C SER A 249 36.81 2.91 -13.50
N LEU A 250 36.78 3.20 -14.81
CA LEU A 250 37.92 3.56 -15.68
C LEU A 250 37.51 3.50 -17.15
N VAL A 251 37.01 4.63 -17.65
CA VAL A 251 37.38 5.08 -19.01
C VAL A 251 37.69 6.56 -18.90
N ALA A 252 38.90 6.85 -18.43
CA ALA A 252 39.63 8.03 -18.85
C ALA A 252 40.29 7.66 -20.18
N TYR A 253 39.94 8.36 -21.25
CA TYR A 253 40.83 8.76 -22.34
C TYR A 253 40.23 9.96 -23.05
#